data_AF-A0A5E7YP52-F1
#
_entry.id   AF-A0A5E7YP52-F1
#
_cell.length_a   1.000
_cell.length_b   1.000
_cell.length_c   1.000
_cell.angle_alpha   90.00
_cell.angle_beta   90.00
_cell.angle_gamma   90.00
#
_symmetry.space_group_name_H-M   'P 1'
#
loop_
_entity.id
_entity.type
_entity.pdbx_description
1 polymer ?
#
loop_
_entity_poly.entity_id
_entity_poly.type
_entity_poly.pdbx_seq_one_letter_code
_entity_poly.pdbx_strand_id
1 'polypeptide(L)'
;MENLFWMHFILGAFFLGIAFLFKIFPPRSINYLYGYRTRRSMKSDTAWQAANKLSANLMVGVGFATCLAQGIFYSVGMAFEAYVGWSSGVLVVLLLTTIPVVEAHLKKNFDEQGNPISE
;
A
#
# COMPACT_ATOMS: atom_id res chain seq x y z
N MET A 1 -13.67 -25.69 -5.16
CA MET A 1 -13.86 -24.34 -4.56
C MET A 1 -12.80 -24.05 -3.52
N GLU A 2 -12.58 -24.93 -2.55
CA GLU A 2 -11.58 -24.72 -1.47
C GLU A 2 -10.14 -24.49 -1.98
N ASN A 3 -9.64 -25.33 -2.90
CA ASN A 3 -8.29 -25.14 -3.47
C ASN A 3 -8.13 -23.77 -4.16
N LEU A 4 -9.17 -23.32 -4.86
CA LEU A 4 -9.16 -22.03 -5.56
C LEU A 4 -9.17 -20.84 -4.59
N PHE A 5 -9.84 -21.00 -3.43
CA PHE A 5 -9.78 -20.03 -2.35
C PHE A 5 -8.35 -19.88 -1.83
N TRP A 6 -7.68 -20.97 -1.48
CA TRP A 6 -6.31 -20.93 -0.96
C TRP A 6 -5.33 -20.33 -1.96
N MET A 7 -5.48 -20.67 -3.25
CA MET A 7 -4.66 -20.08 -4.34
C MET A 7 -4.83 -18.57 -4.47
N HIS A 8 -6.03 -18.01 -4.23
CA HIS A 8 -6.22 -16.56 -4.26
C HIS A 8 -5.81 -15.88 -2.94
N PHE A 9 -6.08 -16.55 -1.81
CA PHE A 9 -5.74 -16.03 -0.49
C PHE A 9 -4.22 -15.87 -0.31
N ILE A 10 -3.43 -16.84 -0.80
CA ILE A 10 -1.97 -16.76 -0.72
C ILE A 10 -1.39 -15.55 -1.48
N LEU A 11 -2.04 -15.07 -2.53
CA LEU A 11 -1.63 -13.85 -3.23
C LEU A 11 -1.84 -12.60 -2.37
N GLY A 12 -2.96 -12.53 -1.66
CA GLY A 12 -3.23 -11.46 -0.69
C GLY A 12 -2.23 -11.48 0.47
N ALA A 13 -1.98 -12.66 1.04
CA ALA A 13 -1.00 -12.85 2.11
C ALA A 13 0.43 -12.54 1.64
N PHE A 14 0.79 -12.90 0.40
CA PHE A 14 2.08 -12.57 -0.19
C PHE A 14 2.26 -11.06 -0.33
N PHE A 15 1.25 -10.34 -0.85
CA PHE A 15 1.26 -8.89 -0.91
C PHE A 15 1.45 -8.26 0.48
N LEU A 16 0.72 -8.75 1.50
CA LEU A 16 0.88 -8.29 2.88
C LEU A 16 2.32 -8.53 3.38
N GLY A 17 2.93 -9.66 3.06
CA GLY A 17 4.34 -9.94 3.35
C GLY A 17 5.29 -8.93 2.71
N ILE A 18 5.08 -8.58 1.44
CA ILE A 18 5.86 -7.54 0.75
C ILE A 18 5.65 -6.16 1.39
N ALA A 19 4.42 -5.83 1.79
CA ALA A 19 4.14 -4.58 2.49
C ALA A 19 4.89 -4.48 3.83
N PHE A 20 4.96 -5.58 4.59
CA PHE A 20 5.78 -5.66 5.80
C PHE A 20 7.27 -5.53 5.49
N LEU A 21 7.76 -6.17 4.43
CA LEU A 21 9.15 -6.04 4.00
C LEU A 21 9.51 -4.57 3.75
N PHE A 22 8.66 -3.81 3.06
CA PHE A 22 8.88 -2.38 2.81
C PHE A 22 8.81 -1.54 4.09
N LYS A 23 8.00 -1.95 5.07
CA LYS A 23 7.93 -1.29 6.37
C LYS A 23 9.19 -1.54 7.22
N ILE A 24 9.77 -2.74 7.14
CA ILE A 24 10.98 -3.11 7.90
C ILE A 24 12.24 -2.57 7.23
N PHE A 25 12.29 -2.59 5.90
CA PHE A 25 13.44 -2.16 5.10
C PHE A 25 13.08 -0.98 4.18
N PRO A 26 12.65 0.18 4.72
CA PRO A 26 12.37 1.34 3.90
C PRO A 26 13.67 1.87 3.26
N PRO A 27 13.61 2.39 2.02
CA PRO A 27 14.76 3.02 1.40
C PRO A 27 15.15 4.29 2.18
N ARG A 28 16.40 4.36 2.64
CA ARG A 28 16.88 5.47 3.51
C ARG A 28 17.20 6.75 2.75
N SER A 29 17.62 6.62 1.50
CA SER A 29 17.92 7.72 0.58
C SER A 29 17.13 7.52 -0.70
N ILE A 30 17.01 8.59 -1.49
CA ILE A 30 16.36 8.54 -2.80
C ILE A 30 16.93 7.38 -3.63
N ASN A 31 16.06 6.47 -4.04
CA ASN A 31 16.40 5.25 -4.76
C ASN A 31 15.54 5.14 -6.02
N TYR A 32 16.18 4.90 -7.16
CA TYR A 32 15.48 4.80 -8.45
C TYR A 32 14.93 3.41 -8.73
N LEU A 33 15.32 2.37 -7.98
CA LEU A 33 14.86 0.99 -8.14
C LEU A 33 13.55 0.72 -7.39
N TYR A 34 13.44 1.17 -6.13
CA TYR A 34 12.25 0.91 -5.30
C TYR A 34 11.93 2.06 -4.34
N GLY A 35 10.70 2.04 -3.83
CA GLY A 35 10.14 3.06 -2.94
C GLY A 35 9.02 3.88 -3.59
N TYR A 36 8.40 4.74 -2.79
CA TYR A 36 7.40 5.71 -3.20
C TYR A 36 8.10 6.88 -3.92
N ARG A 37 7.93 6.97 -5.25
CA ARG A 37 8.75 7.77 -6.17
C ARG A 37 7.95 8.84 -6.90
N THR A 38 7.26 9.70 -6.16
CA THR A 38 6.61 10.89 -6.75
C THR A 38 7.55 12.09 -6.74
N ARG A 39 7.25 13.08 -7.59
CA ARG A 39 8.05 14.32 -7.68
C ARG A 39 8.27 14.99 -6.33
N ARG A 40 7.25 15.05 -5.45
CA ARG A 40 7.35 15.64 -4.11
C ARG A 40 8.21 14.79 -3.18
N SER A 41 8.01 13.47 -3.18
CA SER A 41 8.79 12.57 -2.31
C SER A 41 10.28 12.58 -2.63
N MET A 42 10.67 12.81 -3.89
CA MET A 42 12.06 12.79 -4.32
C MET A 42 12.76 14.16 -4.25
N LYS A 43 12.14 15.17 -3.62
CA LYS A 43 12.74 16.52 -3.47
C LYS A 43 13.90 16.55 -2.47
N SER A 44 13.82 15.75 -1.42
CA SER A 44 14.80 15.70 -0.34
C SER A 44 14.77 14.31 0.31
N ASP A 45 15.83 13.93 1.01
CA ASP A 45 15.85 12.65 1.76
C ASP A 45 14.82 12.64 2.90
N THR A 46 14.47 13.80 3.47
CA THR A 46 13.46 13.91 4.52
C THR A 46 12.05 13.66 4.00
N ALA A 47 11.68 14.28 2.87
CA ALA A 47 10.41 14.02 2.18
C ALA A 47 10.34 12.57 1.70
N TRP A 48 11.46 12.02 1.20
CA TRP A 48 11.58 10.64 0.75
C TRP A 48 11.28 9.65 1.89
N GLN A 49 11.93 9.82 3.04
CA GLN A 49 11.73 8.95 4.20
C GLN A 49 10.30 9.05 4.75
N ALA A 50 9.74 10.26 4.81
CA ALA A 50 8.35 10.47 5.25
C ALA A 50 7.34 9.77 4.33
N ALA A 51 7.50 9.94 3.00
CA ALA A 51 6.64 9.32 2.00
C ALA A 51 6.71 7.80 2.06
N ASN A 52 7.91 7.23 2.09
CA ASN A 52 8.10 5.78 2.14
C ASN A 52 7.60 5.16 3.44
N LYS A 53 7.79 5.84 4.58
CA LYS A 53 7.25 5.39 5.87
C LYS A 53 5.72 5.37 5.87
N LEU A 54 5.08 6.44 5.38
CA LEU A 54 3.62 6.52 5.30
C LEU A 54 3.07 5.49 4.29
N SER A 55 3.65 5.42 3.09
CA SER A 55 3.25 4.47 2.05
C SER A 55 3.33 3.02 2.54
N ALA A 56 4.43 2.62 3.18
CA ALA A 56 4.57 1.26 3.71
C ALA A 56 3.52 0.93 4.79
N ASN A 57 3.20 1.89 5.67
CA ASN A 57 2.13 1.71 6.66
C ASN A 57 0.76 1.54 5.99
N LEU A 58 0.46 2.34 4.96
CA LEU A 58 -0.78 2.21 4.20
C LEU A 58 -0.85 0.87 3.48
N MET A 59 0.23 0.43 2.82
CA MET A 59 0.28 -0.86 2.14
C MET A 59 0.04 -2.04 3.09
N VAL A 60 0.54 -1.98 4.33
CA VAL A 60 0.24 -3.00 5.34
C VAL A 60 -1.26 -3.01 5.65
N GLY A 61 -1.87 -1.84 5.86
CA GLY A 61 -3.32 -1.72 6.06
C GLY A 61 -4.13 -2.26 4.87
N VAL A 62 -3.70 -1.95 3.65
CA VAL A 62 -4.29 -2.48 2.41
C VAL A 62 -4.23 -4.01 2.40
N GLY A 63 -3.06 -4.60 2.66
CA GLY A 63 -2.89 -6.06 2.66
C GLY A 63 -3.76 -6.77 3.69
N PHE A 64 -3.89 -6.20 4.90
CA PHE A 64 -4.82 -6.70 5.91
C PHE A 64 -6.27 -6.59 5.46
N ALA A 65 -6.67 -5.44 4.92
CA ALA A 65 -8.03 -5.23 4.42
C ALA A 65 -8.38 -6.19 3.28
N THR A 66 -7.44 -6.46 2.36
CA THR A 66 -7.62 -7.43 1.28
C THR A 66 -7.78 -8.85 1.81
N CYS A 67 -6.92 -9.31 2.73
CA CYS A 67 -7.04 -10.65 3.33
C CYS A 67 -8.36 -10.80 4.11
N LEU A 68 -8.78 -9.74 4.81
CA LEU A 68 -10.04 -9.71 5.54
C LEU A 68 -11.24 -9.79 4.56
N ALA A 69 -11.22 -9.00 3.48
CA ALA A 69 -12.25 -9.04 2.44
C ALA A 69 -12.34 -10.43 1.80
N GLN A 70 -11.21 -11.08 1.54
CA GLN A 70 -11.19 -12.47 1.07
C GLN A 70 -11.85 -13.43 2.08
N GLY A 71 -11.48 -13.37 3.36
CA GLY A 71 -12.11 -14.19 4.40
C GLY A 71 -13.64 -13.97 4.48
N ILE A 72 -14.08 -12.72 4.45
CA ILE A 72 -15.51 -12.36 4.49
C ILE A 72 -16.24 -12.89 3.25
N PHE A 73 -15.76 -12.59 2.04
CA PHE A 73 -16.42 -12.99 0.79
C PHE A 73 -16.47 -14.51 0.60
N TYR A 74 -15.46 -15.23 1.11
CA TYR A 74 -15.51 -16.69 1.17
C TYR A 74 -16.58 -17.17 2.17
N SER A 75 -16.62 -16.59 3.37
CA SER A 75 -17.56 -17.00 4.43
C SER A 75 -19.04 -16.80 4.07
N VAL A 76 -19.37 -15.78 3.27
CA VAL A 76 -20.73 -15.54 2.77
C VAL A 76 -21.09 -16.38 1.54
N GLY A 77 -20.20 -17.28 1.08
CA GLY A 77 -20.48 -18.22 0.01
C GLY A 77 -20.58 -17.60 -1.39
N MET A 78 -19.87 -16.49 -1.66
CA MET A 78 -19.87 -15.90 -3.00
C MET A 78 -19.35 -16.88 -4.06
N ALA A 79 -19.93 -16.83 -5.26
CA ALA A 79 -19.38 -17.53 -6.41
C ALA A 79 -17.92 -17.11 -6.66
N PHE A 80 -17.08 -18.04 -7.11
CA PHE A 80 -15.62 -17.84 -7.19
C PHE A 80 -15.23 -16.60 -8.02
N GLU A 81 -15.88 -16.40 -9.16
CA GLU A 81 -15.65 -15.26 -10.05
C GLU A 81 -15.93 -13.92 -9.36
N ALA A 82 -17.07 -13.82 -8.66
CA ALA A 82 -17.42 -12.62 -7.89
C ALA A 82 -16.47 -12.42 -6.71
N TYR A 83 -16.13 -13.48 -5.98
CA TYR A 83 -15.16 -13.46 -4.89
C TYR A 83 -13.81 -12.88 -5.32
N VAL A 84 -13.23 -13.39 -6.42
CA VAL A 84 -11.95 -12.91 -6.95
C VAL A 84 -12.08 -11.47 -7.44
N GLY A 85 -13.14 -11.15 -8.18
CA GLY A 85 -13.39 -9.80 -8.70
C GLY A 85 -13.49 -8.75 -7.59
N TRP A 86 -14.33 -8.97 -6.59
CA TRP A 86 -14.54 -8.03 -5.49
C TRP A 86 -13.31 -7.89 -4.59
N SER A 87 -12.66 -8.99 -4.21
CA SER A 87 -11.45 -8.93 -3.36
C SER A 87 -10.26 -8.26 -4.07
N SER A 88 -10.08 -8.53 -5.37
CA SER A 88 -9.06 -7.85 -6.19
C SER A 88 -9.41 -6.38 -6.39
N GLY A 89 -10.69 -6.06 -6.55
CA GLY A 89 -11.18 -4.68 -6.61
C GLY A 89 -10.86 -3.89 -5.33
N VAL A 90 -11.08 -4.49 -4.15
CA VAL A 90 -10.69 -3.90 -2.85
C VAL A 90 -9.19 -3.59 -2.83
N LEU A 91 -8.34 -4.55 -3.22
CA LEU A 91 -6.89 -4.34 -3.29
C LEU A 91 -6.52 -3.16 -4.18
N VAL A 92 -7.02 -3.13 -5.41
CA VAL A 92 -6.70 -2.09 -6.40
C VAL A 92 -7.17 -0.71 -5.93
N VAL A 93 -8.43 -0.61 -5.47
CA VAL A 93 -8.99 0.67 -5.01
C VAL A 93 -8.19 1.22 -3.83
N LEU A 94 -7.90 0.39 -2.83
CA LEU A 94 -7.15 0.83 -1.65
C LEU A 94 -5.68 1.12 -1.97
N LEU A 95 -5.06 0.42 -2.92
CA LEU A 95 -3.72 0.77 -3.41
C LEU A 95 -3.71 2.14 -4.09
N LEU A 96 -4.69 2.40 -4.96
CA LEU A 96 -4.80 3.68 -5.66
C LEU A 96 -5.04 4.84 -4.69
N THR A 97 -5.78 4.62 -3.59
CA THR A 97 -5.99 5.67 -2.58
C THR A 97 -4.73 6.00 -1.78
N THR A 98 -3.72 5.13 -1.75
CA THR A 98 -2.44 5.45 -1.07
C THR A 98 -1.74 6.65 -1.70
N ILE A 99 -1.85 6.82 -3.03
CA ILE A 99 -1.19 7.90 -3.77
C ILE A 99 -1.70 9.28 -3.32
N PRO A 100 -3.00 9.60 -3.43
CA PRO A 100 -3.50 10.90 -3.00
C PRO A 100 -3.32 11.13 -1.49
N VAL A 101 -3.37 10.09 -0.65
CA VAL A 101 -3.14 10.23 0.79
C VAL A 101 -1.69 10.64 1.07
N VAL A 102 -0.71 9.97 0.48
CA VAL A 102 0.72 10.32 0.65
C VAL A 102 1.01 11.68 0.03
N GLU A 103 0.50 11.97 -1.17
CA GLU A 103 0.69 13.28 -1.82
C GLU A 103 0.06 14.43 -1.05
N ALA A 104 -1.11 14.23 -0.43
CA ALA A 104 -1.75 15.22 0.43
C ALA A 104 -0.93 15.44 1.71
N HIS A 105 -0.39 14.37 2.31
CA HIS A 105 0.50 14.48 3.45
C HIS A 105 1.77 15.27 3.11
N LEU A 106 2.40 14.99 1.98
CA LEU A 106 3.58 15.74 1.53
C LEU A 106 3.25 17.20 1.25
N LYS A 107 2.14 17.48 0.54
CA LYS A 107 1.70 18.85 0.24
C LYS A 107 1.45 19.68 1.50
N LYS A 108 0.90 19.06 2.54
CA LYS A 108 0.54 19.75 3.79
C LYS A 108 1.75 20.07 4.65
N ASN A 109 2.76 19.20 4.64
CA ASN A 109 3.85 19.25 5.63
C ASN A 109 5.23 19.57 5.04
N PHE A 110 5.38 19.71 3.71
CA PHE A 110 6.67 19.98 3.05
C PHE A 110 6.58 21.13 2.04
N ASP A 111 7.60 21.99 2.00
CA ASP A 111 7.74 23.10 1.06
C ASP A 111 8.11 22.61 -0.36
N GLU A 112 8.24 23.54 -1.31
CA GLU A 112 8.59 23.24 -2.72
C GLU A 112 10.01 22.66 -2.89
N GLN A 113 10.88 22.83 -1.89
CA GLN A 113 12.23 22.30 -1.81
C GLN A 113 12.28 20.93 -1.09
N GLY A 114 11.16 20.48 -0.51
CA GLY A 114 11.08 19.22 0.24
C GLY A 114 11.54 19.33 1.69
N ASN A 115 11.60 20.53 2.28
CA ASN A 115 11.85 20.69 3.71
C ASN A 115 10.53 20.68 4.48
N PRO A 116 10.49 20.16 5.72
CA PRO A 116 9.29 20.23 6.56
C PRO A 116 8.85 21.68 6.80
N ILE A 117 7.55 21.96 6.68
CA ILE A 117 6.93 23.29 6.93
C ILE A 117 6.66 23.50 8.43
N SER A 118 7.35 22.81 9.35
CA SER A 118 7.08 23.03 10.77
C SER A 118 7.34 24.48 11.16
N GLU A 119 6.43 25.02 11.98
CA GLU A 119 6.42 26.34 12.63
C GLU A 119 7.73 26.73 13.32
#